data_AF-A0A818WXC1-F1
#
_entry.id   AF-A0A818WXC1-F1
#
_cell.length_a   1.000
_cell.length_b   1.000
_cell.length_c   1.000
_cell.angle_alpha   90.00
_cell.angle_beta   90.00
_cell.angle_gamma   90.00
#
_symmetry.space_group_name_H-M   'P 1'
#
loop_
_entity.id
_entity.type
_entity.pdbx_description
1 polymer ?
#
loop_
_entity_poly.entity_id
_entity_poly.type
_entity_poly.pdbx_seq_one_letter_code
_entity_poly.pdbx_strand_id
1 'polypeptide(L)'
;MTNMKAVIANGPKDYKLIYDKPIPKIQDGEVLVKVLVNGICGSDLKMYEGSEFYWGVGGRARRGVIPGHEFIGSVVDIDPLIARDQSISIGDVVVAEQLVACRDQCWFCKNGMEHKCDKLVIYGQGVDGCMAEYMIYQKGSWLHKVPEGLSPTYAVLAEPIAVSVRAMDRAHLKPTDLIVVSGCGTIGLGLIAAIETYYPDVSIIVLDYFQFKLDLAKSIAKKCTTFNLSDKTVSTIADIVRKMSGEQNGADVFFECSGSPDSIKAGFEFVRKCGTFVHIGICKEIHVDAPWNAISAGKELTIIGCNLGRHAWPRAFEILKKCDLSQMITHRLPLEEYSNALNLINSGIKVVLDPTLSAPKLLNDSKSLLPLINNNDEQFKIKDSIAFVTGSSHGIGRAIAIALAKEGAKVIIHGTNHDSPSYSNEGTTMTILAQEISTITNNTQITAVWGDLSTKESVQSVLNHIKYPIDILICCSGEQTTSEGKICNDTCLTISDSDTKLSLNRNFWTTHLVCQSIVPQMIHNHRGHVIIIGSTSALIGREKDALYTVSKAAVHQYMRCLATEVKSSGIRVNCIAPGPTLIEQSTQNIGKEQGISGRLEHVANAVIHLLNMDFVHGQIIRVDGGEQAFSS
;
A
#
# COMPACT_ATOMS: atom_id res chain seq x y z
N MET A 1 24.74 28.65 -8.18
CA MET A 1 25.06 27.26 -8.61
C MET A 1 25.16 27.29 -10.13
N THR A 2 26.01 26.46 -10.75
CA THR A 2 26.11 26.34 -12.23
C THR A 2 25.43 25.07 -12.76
N ASN A 3 25.24 24.09 -11.89
CA ASN A 3 24.69 22.78 -12.21
C ASN A 3 23.42 22.53 -11.37
N MET A 4 22.63 21.55 -11.78
CA MET A 4 21.36 21.15 -11.21
C MET A 4 21.16 19.65 -11.25
N LYS A 5 20.25 19.16 -10.41
CA LYS A 5 19.69 17.81 -10.50
C LYS A 5 18.65 17.73 -11.62
N ALA A 6 18.66 16.62 -12.36
CA ALA A 6 17.67 16.31 -13.38
C ALA A 6 17.54 14.79 -13.61
N VAL A 7 16.33 14.31 -13.84
CA VAL A 7 16.08 12.97 -14.38
C VAL A 7 16.23 13.03 -15.90
N ILE A 8 16.84 12.01 -16.50
CA ILE A 8 17.05 11.88 -17.95
C ILE A 8 16.45 10.57 -18.43
N ALA A 9 15.53 10.64 -19.39
CA ALA A 9 14.89 9.49 -20.03
C ALA A 9 15.64 9.10 -21.31
N ASN A 10 16.31 7.94 -21.30
CA ASN A 10 17.06 7.42 -22.45
C ASN A 10 16.29 6.36 -23.24
N GLY A 11 15.23 5.80 -22.66
CA GLY A 11 14.33 4.84 -23.27
C GLY A 11 13.32 4.28 -22.27
N PRO A 12 12.52 3.26 -22.67
CA PRO A 12 11.67 2.49 -21.78
C PRO A 12 12.44 1.99 -20.56
N LYS A 13 11.97 2.32 -19.36
CA LYS A 13 12.55 1.97 -18.05
C LYS A 13 14.03 2.37 -17.84
N ASP A 14 14.62 3.17 -18.74
CA ASP A 14 15.99 3.71 -18.62
C ASP A 14 15.93 5.21 -18.31
N TYR A 15 15.47 5.50 -17.09
CA TYR A 15 15.49 6.85 -16.51
C TYR A 15 16.63 6.92 -15.49
N LYS A 16 17.37 8.03 -15.47
CA LYS A 16 18.53 8.22 -14.58
C LYS A 16 18.52 9.60 -13.96
N LEU A 17 18.69 9.68 -12.64
CA LEU A 17 18.96 10.94 -11.95
C LEU A 17 20.43 11.34 -12.14
N ILE A 18 20.65 12.55 -12.62
CA ILE A 18 21.94 13.22 -12.76
C ILE A 18 21.98 14.36 -11.73
N TYR A 19 23.10 14.54 -11.03
CA TYR A 19 23.25 15.55 -9.97
C TYR A 19 23.95 16.84 -10.41
N ASP A 20 24.63 16.79 -11.56
CA ASP A 20 25.58 17.79 -12.04
C ASP A 20 25.29 18.28 -13.46
N LYS A 21 24.04 18.15 -13.95
CA LYS A 21 23.64 18.67 -15.27
C LYS A 21 23.78 20.21 -15.27
N PRO A 22 24.45 20.84 -16.26
CA PRO A 22 24.53 22.29 -16.33
C PRO A 22 23.14 22.95 -16.37
N ILE A 23 22.96 24.05 -15.64
CA ILE A 23 21.74 24.87 -15.73
C ILE A 23 21.72 25.51 -17.14
N PRO A 24 20.63 25.37 -17.90
CA PRO A 24 20.52 25.97 -19.23
C PRO A 24 20.48 27.50 -19.15
N LYS A 25 20.99 28.16 -20.18
CA LYS A 25 20.84 29.61 -20.39
C LYS A 25 19.72 29.85 -21.41
N ILE A 26 18.97 30.94 -21.25
CA ILE A 26 17.94 31.35 -22.21
C ILE A 26 18.54 31.75 -23.56
N GLN A 27 17.75 31.56 -24.61
CA GLN A 27 17.89 32.15 -25.94
C GLN A 27 16.73 33.14 -26.21
N ASP A 28 16.77 33.81 -27.37
CA ASP A 28 15.76 34.79 -27.81
C ASP A 28 14.34 34.19 -27.83
N GLY A 29 13.48 34.71 -26.95
CA GLY A 29 12.11 34.25 -26.74
C GLY A 29 11.95 33.08 -25.76
N GLU A 30 12.93 32.84 -24.88
CA GLU A 30 12.85 31.83 -23.83
C GLU A 30 12.73 32.42 -22.41
N VAL A 31 12.32 31.59 -21.45
CA VAL A 31 12.27 31.92 -20.01
C VAL A 31 12.90 30.79 -19.21
N LEU A 32 13.88 31.08 -18.37
CA LEU A 32 14.43 30.13 -17.40
C LEU A 32 13.60 30.22 -16.13
N VAL A 33 13.05 29.09 -15.70
CA VAL A 33 12.37 28.97 -14.41
C VAL A 33 13.10 28.00 -13.50
N LYS A 34 13.09 28.30 -12.19
CA LYS A 34 13.35 27.31 -11.15
C LYS A 34 12.06 26.52 -10.95
N VAL A 35 12.10 25.21 -11.13
CA VAL A 35 10.93 24.34 -10.92
C VAL A 35 10.63 24.29 -9.44
N LEU A 36 9.38 24.63 -9.09
CA LEU A 36 8.87 24.54 -7.72
C LEU A 36 8.20 23.18 -7.52
N VAL A 37 7.31 22.80 -8.44
CA VAL A 37 6.57 21.54 -8.38
C VAL A 37 6.36 21.00 -9.80
N ASN A 38 6.48 19.68 -9.93
CA ASN A 38 6.23 18.90 -11.12
C ASN A 38 5.12 17.89 -10.81
N GLY A 39 4.05 17.89 -11.61
CA GLY A 39 2.96 16.93 -11.50
C GLY A 39 3.24 15.73 -12.40
N ILE A 40 3.15 14.51 -11.86
CA ILE A 40 3.32 13.31 -12.68
C ILE A 40 1.98 12.90 -13.27
N CYS A 41 1.94 12.74 -14.58
CA CYS A 41 0.75 12.32 -15.31
C CYS A 41 0.77 10.81 -15.62
N GLY A 42 -0.40 10.24 -15.89
CA GLY A 42 -0.50 8.84 -16.35
C GLY A 42 0.19 8.59 -17.70
N SER A 43 0.42 9.65 -18.49
CA SER A 43 1.26 9.64 -19.70
C SER A 43 2.74 9.46 -19.39
N ASP A 44 3.27 10.04 -18.30
CA ASP A 44 4.68 9.86 -17.92
C ASP A 44 4.97 8.41 -17.52
N LEU A 45 4.01 7.73 -16.86
CA LEU A 45 4.11 6.30 -16.58
C LEU A 45 4.09 5.46 -17.86
N LYS A 46 3.19 5.76 -18.81
CA LYS A 46 3.11 5.04 -20.09
C LYS A 46 4.36 5.25 -20.95
N MET A 47 4.96 6.44 -20.87
CA MET A 47 6.28 6.71 -21.46
C MET A 47 7.36 5.89 -20.75
N TYR A 48 7.42 5.91 -19.41
CA TYR A 48 8.39 5.10 -18.65
C TYR A 48 8.26 3.59 -18.92
N GLU A 49 7.03 3.06 -18.98
CA GLU A 49 6.77 1.65 -19.27
C GLU A 49 7.16 1.21 -20.68
N GLY A 50 7.24 2.14 -21.63
CA GLY A 50 7.64 1.85 -23.01
C GLY A 50 6.52 1.75 -24.03
N SER A 51 5.37 2.42 -23.85
CA SER A 51 4.29 2.33 -24.84
C SER A 51 4.73 2.86 -26.21
N GLU A 52 4.26 2.19 -27.28
CA GLU A 52 4.65 2.45 -28.66
C GLU A 52 4.38 3.91 -29.10
N PHE A 53 3.32 4.53 -28.56
CA PHE A 53 3.02 5.96 -28.77
C PHE A 53 4.14 6.92 -28.33
N TYR A 54 4.98 6.52 -27.38
CA TYR A 54 6.12 7.32 -26.93
C TYR A 54 7.45 6.87 -27.55
N TRP A 55 7.74 5.56 -27.62
CA TRP A 55 9.06 5.05 -28.00
C TRP A 55 9.12 4.25 -29.31
N GLY A 56 8.01 4.14 -30.05
CA GLY A 56 7.92 3.47 -31.35
C GLY A 56 8.33 4.35 -32.54
N VAL A 57 8.09 3.85 -33.75
CA VAL A 57 8.28 4.62 -35.00
C VAL A 57 7.27 5.75 -35.04
N GLY A 58 7.74 7.01 -35.07
CA GLY A 58 6.87 8.19 -34.92
C GLY A 58 6.47 8.49 -33.47
N GLY A 59 7.06 7.81 -32.49
CA GLY A 59 6.87 8.08 -31.07
C GLY A 59 7.35 9.49 -30.67
N ARG A 60 6.76 10.02 -29.59
CA ARG A 60 6.99 11.41 -29.15
C ARG A 60 8.24 11.63 -28.29
N ALA A 61 8.80 10.58 -27.69
CA ALA A 61 9.87 10.70 -26.70
C ALA A 61 11.25 10.70 -27.37
N ARG A 62 11.99 11.81 -27.22
CA ARG A 62 13.38 11.93 -27.64
C ARG A 62 14.30 11.28 -26.60
N ARG A 63 15.26 10.47 -27.04
CA ARG A 63 16.30 9.95 -26.13
C ARG A 63 17.11 11.08 -25.50
N GLY A 64 17.36 11.00 -24.20
CA GLY A 64 18.08 12.00 -23.43
C GLY A 64 17.25 13.22 -23.04
N VAL A 65 15.91 13.15 -23.13
CA VAL A 65 15.01 14.22 -22.68
C VAL A 65 14.89 14.23 -21.16
N ILE A 66 14.76 15.41 -20.54
CA ILE A 66 14.24 15.50 -19.15
C ILE A 66 12.74 15.21 -19.20
N PRO A 67 12.19 14.20 -18.51
CA PRO A 67 10.75 13.88 -18.51
C PRO A 67 9.91 14.85 -17.65
N GLY A 68 8.58 14.67 -17.65
CA GLY A 68 7.62 15.48 -16.90
C GLY A 68 7.09 16.68 -17.70
N HIS A 69 5.77 16.89 -17.69
CA HIS A 69 5.08 17.87 -18.54
C HIS A 69 3.98 18.67 -17.83
N GLU A 70 3.73 18.43 -16.55
CA GLU A 70 2.93 19.30 -15.68
C GLU A 70 3.90 20.00 -14.72
N PHE A 71 3.88 21.34 -14.64
CA PHE A 71 4.90 22.06 -13.86
C PHE A 71 4.45 23.44 -13.40
N ILE A 72 5.01 23.90 -12.29
CA ILE A 72 4.96 25.28 -11.80
C ILE A 72 6.40 25.73 -11.51
N GLY A 73 6.78 26.92 -12.00
CA GLY A 73 8.11 27.47 -11.80
C GLY A 73 8.10 28.93 -11.36
N SER A 74 9.21 29.40 -10.77
CA SER A 74 9.47 30.83 -10.53
C SER A 74 10.49 31.33 -11.56
N VAL A 75 10.23 32.49 -12.16
CA VAL A 75 11.11 33.09 -13.18
C VAL A 75 12.47 33.46 -12.58
N VAL A 76 13.54 32.99 -13.22
CA VAL A 76 14.94 33.26 -12.85
C VAL A 76 15.61 34.16 -13.89
N ASP A 77 15.35 33.93 -15.17
CA ASP A 77 15.83 34.72 -16.30
C ASP A 77 14.77 34.74 -17.40
N ILE A 78 14.68 35.81 -18.18
CA ILE A 78 13.57 36.03 -19.11
C ILE A 78 13.97 36.93 -20.28
N ASP A 79 13.56 36.53 -21.50
CA ASP A 79 13.66 37.39 -22.68
C ASP A 79 12.95 38.75 -22.45
N PRO A 80 13.62 39.90 -22.68
CA PRO A 80 13.05 41.23 -22.42
C PRO A 80 11.77 41.56 -23.19
N LEU A 81 11.55 40.97 -24.37
CA LEU A 81 10.31 41.14 -25.13
C LEU A 81 9.17 40.38 -24.45
N ILE A 82 9.41 39.14 -24.01
CA ILE A 82 8.41 38.35 -23.25
C ILE A 82 8.06 39.05 -21.92
N ALA A 83 9.06 39.51 -21.18
CA ALA A 83 8.85 40.21 -19.91
C ALA A 83 7.89 41.40 -20.06
N ARG A 84 8.11 42.22 -21.09
CA ARG A 84 7.24 43.36 -21.43
C ARG A 84 5.88 42.93 -21.95
N ASP A 85 5.85 42.10 -22.99
CA ASP A 85 4.63 41.83 -23.77
C ASP A 85 3.62 40.95 -23.00
N GLN A 86 4.09 40.15 -22.03
CA GLN A 86 3.24 39.34 -21.14
C GLN A 86 3.18 39.87 -19.70
N SER A 87 3.85 40.99 -19.38
CA SER A 87 3.92 41.58 -18.03
C SER A 87 4.38 40.59 -16.95
N ILE A 88 5.49 39.89 -17.24
CA ILE A 88 6.12 38.90 -16.38
C ILE A 88 7.49 39.42 -15.92
N SER A 89 7.76 39.31 -14.63
CA SER A 89 9.00 39.75 -13.97
C SER A 89 9.77 38.57 -13.37
N ILE A 90 11.08 38.74 -13.16
CA ILE A 90 11.89 37.80 -12.38
C ILE A 90 11.28 37.67 -10.97
N GLY A 91 11.16 36.43 -10.49
CA GLY A 91 10.50 36.08 -9.23
C GLY A 91 9.01 35.71 -9.37
N ASP A 92 8.32 36.11 -10.44
CA ASP A 92 6.92 35.70 -10.66
C ASP A 92 6.79 34.17 -10.70
N VAL A 93 5.71 33.65 -10.12
CA VAL A 93 5.34 32.23 -10.26
C VAL A 93 4.47 32.08 -11.51
N VAL A 94 4.91 31.22 -12.42
CA VAL A 94 4.38 31.07 -13.77
C VAL A 94 4.29 29.60 -14.15
N VAL A 95 3.49 29.34 -15.19
CA VAL A 95 3.40 28.05 -15.87
C VAL A 95 3.28 28.28 -17.37
N ALA A 96 4.00 27.48 -18.15
CA ALA A 96 3.73 27.31 -19.57
C ALA A 96 2.71 26.19 -19.78
N GLU A 97 1.85 26.29 -20.80
CA GLU A 97 1.10 25.12 -21.26
C GLU A 97 2.06 23.98 -21.67
N GLN A 98 1.66 22.71 -21.53
CA GLN A 98 2.57 21.57 -21.72
C GLN A 98 3.10 21.39 -23.16
N LEU A 99 2.74 22.30 -24.07
CA LEU A 99 3.00 22.24 -25.49
C LEU A 99 3.76 23.49 -25.96
N VAL A 100 4.63 23.28 -26.95
CA VAL A 100 5.28 24.34 -27.71
C VAL A 100 4.79 24.22 -29.15
N ALA A 101 4.23 25.32 -29.67
CA ALA A 101 3.59 25.36 -30.98
C ALA A 101 4.25 26.41 -31.87
N CYS A 102 4.25 26.18 -33.18
CA CYS A 102 4.92 27.07 -34.15
C CYS A 102 4.26 28.45 -34.36
N ARG A 103 3.16 28.75 -33.65
CA ARG A 103 2.37 30.00 -33.66
C ARG A 103 1.75 30.43 -35.00
N ASP A 104 2.54 30.58 -36.05
CA ASP A 104 2.13 31.17 -37.32
C ASP A 104 2.57 30.37 -38.55
N GLN A 105 3.29 29.26 -38.38
CA GLN A 105 3.89 28.53 -39.51
C GLN A 105 3.03 27.41 -40.09
N CYS A 106 1.98 26.96 -39.40
CA CYS A 106 1.13 25.84 -39.84
C CYS A 106 -0.35 26.23 -39.87
N TRP A 107 -1.17 25.46 -40.61
CA TRP A 107 -2.59 25.76 -40.77
C TRP A 107 -3.34 25.71 -39.44
N PHE A 108 -3.02 24.75 -38.56
CA PHE A 108 -3.66 24.64 -37.25
C PHE A 108 -3.41 25.88 -36.39
N CYS A 109 -2.16 26.32 -36.21
CA CYS A 109 -1.88 27.50 -35.37
C CYS A 109 -2.47 28.79 -35.97
N LYS A 110 -2.46 28.96 -37.30
CA LYS A 110 -3.12 30.11 -37.97
C LYS A 110 -4.63 30.17 -37.72
N ASN A 111 -5.26 29.04 -37.41
CA ASN A 111 -6.67 28.93 -37.04
C ASN A 111 -6.84 28.77 -35.51
N GLY A 112 -5.84 29.18 -34.73
CA GLY A 112 -5.82 29.15 -33.27
C GLY A 112 -5.91 27.75 -32.66
N MET A 113 -5.56 26.69 -33.38
CA MET A 113 -5.64 25.27 -32.99
C MET A 113 -4.29 24.70 -32.55
N GLU A 114 -3.49 25.45 -31.78
CA GLU A 114 -2.09 25.16 -31.44
C GLU A 114 -1.88 23.75 -30.83
N HIS A 115 -2.85 23.26 -30.05
CA HIS A 115 -2.91 21.90 -29.52
C HIS A 115 -2.87 20.75 -30.54
N LYS A 116 -2.92 21.06 -31.84
CA LYS A 116 -2.82 20.15 -32.99
C LYS A 116 -1.85 20.69 -34.06
N CYS A 117 -0.89 21.51 -33.65
CA CYS A 117 0.17 22.04 -34.52
C CYS A 117 0.93 20.91 -35.26
N ASP A 118 1.18 21.05 -36.57
CA ASP A 118 1.98 20.09 -37.35
C ASP A 118 3.44 19.96 -36.85
N LYS A 119 3.94 20.99 -36.16
CA LYS A 119 5.26 21.05 -35.51
C LYS A 119 5.16 20.98 -33.98
N LEU A 120 4.10 20.39 -33.44
CA LEU A 120 3.84 20.30 -32.00
C LEU A 120 4.95 19.51 -31.31
N VAL A 121 5.60 20.11 -30.32
CA VAL A 121 6.42 19.37 -29.35
C VAL A 121 5.82 19.52 -27.95
N ILE A 122 5.94 18.47 -27.15
CA ILE A 122 5.43 18.41 -25.78
C ILE A 122 6.64 18.39 -24.84
N TYR A 123 6.56 19.14 -23.74
CA TYR A 123 7.55 19.07 -22.66
C TYR A 123 7.66 17.64 -22.14
N GLY A 124 8.82 17.26 -21.61
CA GLY A 124 9.02 15.89 -21.13
C GLY A 124 9.18 14.84 -22.23
N GLN A 125 8.86 15.16 -23.49
CA GLN A 125 8.79 14.21 -24.60
C GLN A 125 9.72 14.65 -25.74
N GLY A 126 9.40 15.74 -26.43
CA GLY A 126 10.24 16.28 -27.52
C GLY A 126 11.33 17.24 -27.02
N VAL A 127 10.97 18.07 -26.03
CA VAL A 127 11.85 19.06 -25.40
C VAL A 127 11.95 18.81 -23.89
N ASP A 128 13.06 19.23 -23.28
CA ASP A 128 13.36 18.98 -21.86
C ASP A 128 12.27 19.58 -20.95
N GLY A 129 11.69 18.73 -20.11
CA GLY A 129 10.59 19.03 -19.19
C GLY A 129 11.04 19.34 -17.75
N CYS A 130 10.21 18.95 -16.79
CA CYS A 130 10.24 19.46 -15.41
C CYS A 130 10.69 18.48 -14.32
N MET A 131 11.14 17.25 -14.63
CA MET A 131 11.86 16.39 -13.68
C MET A 131 13.30 16.91 -13.47
N ALA A 132 13.46 18.18 -13.11
CA ALA A 132 14.72 18.89 -12.88
C ALA A 132 14.52 20.09 -11.94
N GLU A 133 15.59 20.64 -11.37
CA GLU A 133 15.50 21.85 -10.53
C GLU A 133 15.27 23.14 -11.33
N TYR A 134 15.65 23.16 -12.63
CA TYR A 134 15.40 24.26 -13.55
C TYR A 134 14.97 23.74 -14.92
N MET A 135 14.16 24.53 -15.63
CA MET A 135 13.77 24.23 -17.01
C MET A 135 13.62 25.50 -17.85
N ILE A 136 13.69 25.35 -19.16
CA ILE A 136 13.44 26.42 -20.13
C ILE A 136 12.01 26.33 -20.62
N TYR A 137 11.24 27.41 -20.45
CA TYR A 137 10.06 27.64 -21.26
C TYR A 137 10.52 28.15 -22.63
N GLN A 138 10.26 27.33 -23.63
CA GLN A 138 10.69 27.45 -25.01
C GLN A 138 9.96 28.59 -25.74
N LYS A 139 10.61 29.11 -26.78
CA LYS A 139 9.99 30.04 -27.73
C LYS A 139 8.71 29.45 -28.33
N GLY A 140 7.61 30.19 -28.21
CA GLY A 140 6.29 29.72 -28.65
C GLY A 140 5.49 28.98 -27.58
N SER A 141 5.97 28.91 -26.33
CA SER A 141 5.15 28.54 -25.17
C SER A 141 4.07 29.60 -24.90
N TRP A 142 2.93 29.18 -24.33
CA TRP A 142 1.91 30.11 -23.81
C TRP A 142 2.05 30.16 -22.30
N LEU A 143 2.29 31.33 -21.71
CA LEU A 143 2.54 31.47 -20.29
C LEU A 143 1.29 31.98 -19.57
N HIS A 144 1.09 31.50 -18.35
CA HIS A 144 0.06 31.96 -17.43
C HIS A 144 0.74 32.28 -16.09
N LYS A 145 0.47 33.46 -15.53
CA LYS A 145 0.87 33.78 -14.15
C LYS A 145 0.00 32.98 -13.20
N VAL A 146 0.62 32.30 -12.23
CA VAL A 146 -0.13 31.65 -11.15
C VAL A 146 -0.81 32.74 -10.32
N PRO A 147 -2.13 32.67 -10.09
CA PRO A 147 -2.83 33.72 -9.36
C PRO A 147 -2.34 33.85 -7.92
N GLU A 148 -2.30 35.09 -7.44
CA GLU A 148 -1.98 35.39 -6.03
C GLU A 148 -2.89 34.60 -5.07
N GLY A 149 -2.29 34.13 -3.97
CA GLY A 149 -2.92 33.29 -2.95
C GLY A 149 -2.92 31.79 -3.26
N LEU A 150 -2.65 31.37 -4.50
CA LEU A 150 -2.62 29.95 -4.86
C LEU A 150 -1.21 29.37 -4.63
N SER A 151 -1.11 28.30 -3.82
CA SER A 151 0.20 27.68 -3.56
C SER A 151 0.74 26.97 -4.81
N PRO A 152 2.07 26.98 -5.07
CA PRO A 152 2.65 26.29 -6.23
C PRO A 152 2.32 24.80 -6.31
N THR A 153 2.30 24.12 -5.16
CA THR A 153 1.91 22.70 -5.07
C THR A 153 0.46 22.46 -5.52
N TYR A 154 -0.44 23.40 -5.23
CA TYR A 154 -1.84 23.28 -5.62
C TYR A 154 -2.09 23.76 -7.06
N ALA A 155 -1.37 24.80 -7.50
CA ALA A 155 -1.43 25.34 -8.85
C ALA A 155 -1.04 24.32 -9.93
N VAL A 156 -0.24 23.28 -9.62
CA VAL A 156 0.15 22.24 -10.60
C VAL A 156 -1.04 21.45 -11.15
N LEU A 157 -2.18 21.45 -10.44
CA LEU A 157 -3.43 20.87 -10.93
C LEU A 157 -4.08 21.67 -12.08
N ALA A 158 -3.60 22.88 -12.38
CA ALA A 158 -4.19 23.72 -13.42
C ALA A 158 -4.09 23.10 -14.83
N GLU A 159 -3.01 22.39 -15.15
CA GLU A 159 -2.87 21.65 -16.41
C GLU A 159 -3.97 20.57 -16.56
N PRO A 160 -4.06 19.56 -15.68
CA PRO A 160 -5.05 18.49 -15.86
C PRO A 160 -6.48 19.02 -15.76
N ILE A 161 -6.75 20.04 -14.93
CA ILE A 161 -8.07 20.68 -14.88
C ILE A 161 -8.38 21.45 -16.18
N ALA A 162 -7.39 22.06 -16.85
CA ALA A 162 -7.61 22.69 -18.16
C ALA A 162 -8.01 21.66 -19.22
N VAL A 163 -7.45 20.44 -19.19
CA VAL A 163 -7.91 19.33 -20.03
C VAL A 163 -9.36 18.94 -19.71
N SER A 164 -9.70 18.85 -18.42
CA SER A 164 -11.06 18.55 -17.95
C SER A 164 -12.09 19.60 -18.38
N VAL A 165 -11.79 20.89 -18.20
CA VAL A 165 -12.63 22.00 -18.66
C VAL A 165 -12.81 21.96 -20.18
N ARG A 166 -11.75 21.66 -20.93
CA ARG A 166 -11.87 21.49 -22.38
C ARG A 166 -12.77 20.31 -22.76
N ALA A 167 -12.73 19.21 -22.01
CA ALA A 167 -13.61 18.06 -22.24
C ALA A 167 -15.08 18.42 -21.97
N MET A 168 -15.35 19.15 -20.89
CA MET A 168 -16.67 19.71 -20.56
C MET A 168 -17.21 20.59 -21.70
N ASP A 169 -16.42 21.57 -22.19
CA ASP A 169 -16.80 22.41 -23.33
C ASP A 169 -17.10 21.57 -24.58
N ARG A 170 -16.29 20.53 -24.80
CA ARG A 170 -16.36 19.68 -25.98
C ARG A 170 -17.65 18.86 -26.04
N ALA A 171 -18.27 18.58 -24.90
CA ALA A 171 -19.50 17.82 -24.75
C ALA A 171 -20.78 18.62 -25.03
N HIS A 172 -20.72 19.97 -25.00
CA HIS A 172 -21.89 20.86 -25.16
C HIS A 172 -23.02 20.57 -24.16
N LEU A 173 -22.65 20.49 -22.87
CA LEU A 173 -23.57 20.15 -21.76
C LEU A 173 -24.78 21.09 -21.67
N LYS A 174 -25.89 20.55 -21.19
CA LYS A 174 -27.13 21.27 -20.85
C LYS A 174 -27.41 21.15 -19.35
N PRO A 175 -28.12 22.11 -18.74
CA PRO A 175 -28.43 22.10 -17.30
C PRO A 175 -29.24 20.90 -16.79
N THR A 176 -29.84 20.10 -17.68
CA THR A 176 -30.68 18.94 -17.37
C THR A 176 -30.03 17.60 -17.67
N ASP A 177 -28.77 17.57 -18.14
CA ASP A 177 -28.12 16.34 -18.58
C ASP A 177 -27.89 15.37 -17.39
N LEU A 178 -28.06 14.07 -17.65
CA LEU A 178 -27.49 12.99 -16.84
C LEU A 178 -26.10 12.64 -17.39
N ILE A 179 -25.07 12.82 -16.57
CA ILE A 179 -23.68 12.62 -16.95
C ILE A 179 -23.13 11.36 -16.26
N VAL A 180 -22.39 10.53 -16.99
CA VAL A 180 -21.59 9.44 -16.43
C VAL A 180 -20.10 9.74 -16.63
N VAL A 181 -19.31 9.74 -15.55
CA VAL A 181 -17.85 9.91 -15.59
C VAL A 181 -17.20 8.60 -15.14
N SER A 182 -16.35 8.01 -15.98
CA SER A 182 -15.59 6.81 -15.65
C SER A 182 -14.10 7.11 -15.46
N GLY A 183 -13.58 6.80 -14.27
CA GLY A 183 -12.22 7.08 -13.83
C GLY A 183 -12.12 8.37 -13.01
N CYS A 184 -11.83 8.23 -11.71
CA CYS A 184 -11.62 9.31 -10.74
C CYS A 184 -10.13 9.64 -10.55
N GLY A 185 -9.36 9.58 -11.63
CA GLY A 185 -8.02 10.16 -11.67
C GLY A 185 -8.07 11.69 -11.67
N THR A 186 -6.92 12.34 -11.86
CA THR A 186 -6.83 13.81 -11.82
C THR A 186 -7.79 14.48 -12.81
N ILE A 187 -7.89 13.95 -14.03
CA ILE A 187 -8.78 14.43 -15.09
C ILE A 187 -10.25 14.26 -14.72
N GLY A 188 -10.64 13.11 -14.15
CA GLY A 188 -12.04 12.84 -13.78
C GLY A 188 -12.52 13.74 -12.65
N LEU A 189 -11.72 13.89 -11.59
CA LEU A 189 -12.05 14.78 -10.48
C LEU A 189 -12.03 16.26 -10.89
N GLY A 190 -11.07 16.67 -11.73
CA GLY A 190 -11.06 18.01 -12.34
C GLY A 190 -12.28 18.27 -13.23
N LEU A 191 -12.81 17.25 -13.90
CA LEU A 191 -14.02 17.34 -14.71
C LEU A 191 -15.27 17.46 -13.84
N ILE A 192 -15.36 16.67 -12.77
CA ILE A 192 -16.45 16.76 -11.78
C ILE A 192 -16.46 18.16 -11.12
N ALA A 193 -15.29 18.71 -10.79
CA ALA A 193 -15.16 20.08 -10.27
C ALA A 193 -15.56 21.16 -11.29
N ALA A 194 -15.20 20.99 -12.57
CA ALA A 194 -15.63 21.88 -13.64
C ALA A 194 -17.15 21.84 -13.83
N ILE A 195 -17.75 20.65 -13.83
CA ILE A 195 -19.19 20.46 -13.97
C ILE A 195 -19.94 21.07 -12.77
N GLU A 196 -19.52 20.83 -11.53
CA GLU A 196 -20.13 21.49 -10.36
C GLU A 196 -20.00 23.03 -10.43
N THR A 197 -18.88 23.55 -10.96
CA THR A 197 -18.65 25.00 -11.06
C THR A 197 -19.55 25.69 -12.08
N TYR A 198 -19.77 25.08 -13.26
CA TYR A 198 -20.46 25.72 -14.39
C TYR A 198 -21.87 25.16 -14.67
N TYR A 199 -22.18 23.96 -14.17
CA TYR A 199 -23.45 23.24 -14.36
C TYR A 199 -23.91 22.56 -13.05
N PRO A 200 -23.98 23.24 -11.89
CA PRO A 200 -24.28 22.63 -10.58
C PRO A 200 -25.62 21.88 -10.49
N ASP A 201 -26.50 22.06 -11.48
CA ASP A 201 -27.81 21.41 -11.53
C ASP A 201 -27.86 20.04 -12.21
N VAL A 202 -26.83 19.65 -12.97
CA VAL A 202 -26.79 18.33 -13.64
C VAL A 202 -26.57 17.21 -12.64
N SER A 203 -27.05 16.00 -12.98
CA SER A 203 -26.81 14.81 -12.16
C SER A 203 -25.59 14.06 -12.67
N ILE A 204 -24.65 13.72 -11.78
CA ILE A 204 -23.41 13.04 -12.13
C ILE A 204 -23.39 11.64 -11.51
N ILE A 205 -23.17 10.62 -12.33
CA ILE A 205 -22.86 9.26 -11.93
C ILE A 205 -21.36 9.03 -12.13
N VAL A 206 -20.67 8.56 -11.11
CA VAL A 206 -19.20 8.48 -11.07
C VAL A 206 -18.73 7.06 -10.78
N LEU A 207 -17.83 6.55 -11.62
CA LEU A 207 -17.38 5.15 -11.62
C LEU A 207 -15.86 5.05 -11.42
N ASP A 208 -15.41 4.22 -10.48
CA ASP A 208 -13.99 3.90 -10.22
C ASP A 208 -13.89 2.58 -9.43
N TYR A 209 -12.69 2.07 -9.19
CA TYR A 209 -12.43 0.92 -8.31
C TYR A 209 -12.04 1.33 -6.88
N PHE A 210 -11.52 2.54 -6.69
CA PHE A 210 -11.00 3.00 -5.41
C PHE A 210 -12.01 3.87 -4.66
N GLN A 211 -12.52 3.36 -3.54
CA GLN A 211 -13.58 4.02 -2.77
C GLN A 211 -13.21 5.46 -2.35
N PHE A 212 -11.97 5.69 -1.90
CA PHE A 212 -11.54 7.03 -1.49
C PHE A 212 -11.58 8.08 -2.62
N LYS A 213 -11.42 7.66 -3.89
CA LYS A 213 -11.54 8.56 -5.06
C LYS A 213 -13.01 8.90 -5.33
N LEU A 214 -13.91 7.94 -5.10
CA LEU A 214 -15.36 8.13 -5.18
C LEU A 214 -15.87 9.05 -4.05
N ASP A 215 -15.34 8.89 -2.84
CA ASP A 215 -15.73 9.73 -1.70
C ASP A 215 -15.30 11.20 -1.92
N LEU A 216 -14.11 11.43 -2.50
CA LEU A 216 -13.68 12.75 -2.96
C LEU A 216 -14.57 13.30 -4.10
N ALA A 217 -14.97 12.47 -5.07
CA ALA A 217 -15.91 12.89 -6.11
C ALA A 217 -17.27 13.34 -5.54
N LYS A 218 -17.74 12.70 -4.46
CA LYS A 218 -18.95 13.08 -3.72
C LYS A 218 -18.80 14.36 -2.90
N SER A 219 -17.60 14.65 -2.37
CA SER A 219 -17.38 15.90 -1.64
C SER A 219 -17.26 17.11 -2.57
N ILE A 220 -16.86 16.89 -3.83
CA ILE A 220 -16.78 17.93 -4.86
C ILE A 220 -18.17 18.29 -5.41
N ALA A 221 -18.94 17.31 -5.89
CA ALA A 221 -20.19 17.58 -6.62
C ALA A 221 -21.46 17.20 -5.82
N LYS A 222 -22.43 18.13 -5.75
CA LYS A 222 -23.61 18.01 -4.87
C LYS A 222 -24.60 16.94 -5.34
N LYS A 223 -24.82 16.82 -6.66
CA LYS A 223 -25.74 15.84 -7.27
C LYS A 223 -24.98 14.61 -7.77
N CYS A 224 -24.06 14.10 -6.94
CA CYS A 224 -23.14 13.01 -7.28
C CYS A 224 -23.58 11.66 -6.71
N THR A 225 -23.74 10.66 -7.58
CA THR A 225 -23.92 9.25 -7.21
C THR A 225 -22.68 8.47 -7.63
N THR A 226 -22.11 7.66 -6.74
CA THR A 226 -20.88 6.90 -7.04
C THR A 226 -21.12 5.39 -7.01
N PHE A 227 -20.47 4.66 -7.90
CA PHE A 227 -20.43 3.20 -7.87
C PHE A 227 -19.00 2.68 -7.92
N ASN A 228 -18.65 1.81 -6.98
CA ASN A 228 -17.43 1.03 -7.03
C ASN A 228 -17.61 -0.13 -8.02
N LEU A 229 -16.74 -0.20 -9.03
CA LEU A 229 -16.74 -1.24 -10.06
C LEU A 229 -16.34 -2.63 -9.54
N SER A 230 -15.84 -2.71 -8.30
CA SER A 230 -15.61 -3.97 -7.58
C SER A 230 -16.92 -4.57 -7.02
N ASP A 231 -17.92 -3.72 -6.72
CA ASP A 231 -19.15 -4.12 -6.03
C ASP A 231 -20.34 -4.37 -6.98
N LYS A 232 -20.25 -3.87 -8.21
CA LYS A 232 -21.36 -3.91 -9.19
C LYS A 232 -20.86 -4.11 -10.60
N THR A 233 -21.56 -4.96 -11.35
CA THR A 233 -21.29 -5.15 -12.78
C THR A 233 -21.71 -3.94 -13.61
N VAL A 234 -21.09 -3.76 -14.77
CA VAL A 234 -21.46 -2.74 -15.77
C VAL A 234 -22.95 -2.83 -16.12
N SER A 235 -23.50 -4.03 -16.30
CA SER A 235 -24.93 -4.23 -16.60
C SER A 235 -25.83 -3.70 -15.49
N THR A 236 -25.51 -4.02 -14.23
CA THR A 236 -26.24 -3.52 -13.05
C THR A 236 -26.22 -2.00 -12.94
N ILE A 237 -25.08 -1.38 -13.25
CA ILE A 237 -24.93 0.09 -13.26
C ILE A 237 -25.73 0.68 -14.43
N ALA A 238 -25.70 0.07 -15.61
CA ALA A 238 -26.46 0.52 -16.77
C ALA A 238 -27.97 0.47 -16.53
N ASP A 239 -28.49 -0.53 -15.83
CA ASP A 239 -29.89 -0.56 -15.38
C ASP A 239 -30.24 0.58 -14.41
N ILE A 240 -29.30 1.00 -13.56
CA ILE A 240 -29.49 2.15 -12.68
C ILE A 240 -29.48 3.46 -13.48
N VAL A 241 -28.54 3.63 -14.42
CA VAL A 241 -28.49 4.78 -15.35
C VAL A 241 -29.80 4.89 -16.14
N ARG A 242 -30.32 3.77 -16.67
CA ARG A 242 -31.62 3.71 -17.36
C ARG A 242 -32.79 4.11 -16.44
N LYS A 243 -32.83 3.61 -15.20
CA LYS A 243 -33.87 3.98 -14.23
C LYS A 243 -33.82 5.46 -13.82
N MET A 244 -32.62 6.04 -13.68
CA MET A 244 -32.44 7.45 -13.34
C MET A 244 -32.80 8.41 -14.49
N SER A 245 -32.61 7.97 -15.73
CA SER A 245 -32.90 8.75 -16.95
C SER A 245 -34.33 8.58 -17.49
N GLY A 246 -35.09 7.61 -16.96
CA GLY A 246 -36.48 7.36 -17.34
C GLY A 246 -36.62 7.00 -18.81
N GLU A 247 -37.53 7.68 -19.52
CA GLU A 247 -37.80 7.44 -20.95
C GLU A 247 -36.59 7.65 -21.86
N GLN A 248 -35.60 8.44 -21.42
CA GLN A 248 -34.36 8.65 -22.18
C GLN A 248 -33.48 7.40 -22.26
N ASN A 249 -33.63 6.48 -21.29
CA ASN A 249 -33.04 5.13 -21.29
C ASN A 249 -31.50 5.12 -21.47
N GLY A 250 -30.80 6.03 -20.77
CA GLY A 250 -29.34 6.17 -20.77
C GLY A 250 -28.91 7.59 -20.36
N ALA A 251 -27.60 7.78 -20.15
CA ALA A 251 -26.99 9.07 -19.86
C ALA A 251 -26.85 9.92 -21.14
N ASP A 252 -27.09 11.23 -21.03
CA ASP A 252 -26.89 12.21 -22.10
C ASP A 252 -25.43 12.26 -22.56
N VAL A 253 -24.51 12.21 -21.60
CA VAL A 253 -23.06 12.29 -21.85
C VAL A 253 -22.31 11.24 -21.03
N PHE A 254 -21.44 10.49 -21.71
CA PHE A 254 -20.43 9.63 -21.09
C PHE A 254 -19.04 10.23 -21.28
N PHE A 255 -18.28 10.39 -20.18
CA PHE A 255 -16.89 10.80 -20.19
C PHE A 255 -15.97 9.64 -19.79
N GLU A 256 -15.05 9.31 -20.69
CA GLU A 256 -14.02 8.29 -20.48
C GLU A 256 -12.71 8.97 -20.06
N CYS A 257 -12.40 8.90 -18.76
CA CYS A 257 -11.23 9.52 -18.12
C CYS A 257 -10.17 8.51 -17.65
N SER A 258 -10.41 7.21 -17.79
CA SER A 258 -9.53 6.14 -17.30
C SER A 258 -8.49 5.68 -18.33
N GLY A 259 -8.84 5.71 -19.61
CA GLY A 259 -8.06 5.08 -20.69
C GLY A 259 -8.13 3.54 -20.69
N SER A 260 -9.04 2.93 -19.93
CA SER A 260 -9.24 1.48 -19.90
C SER A 260 -10.12 1.01 -21.09
N PRO A 261 -9.72 -0.03 -21.84
CA PRO A 261 -10.56 -0.65 -22.86
C PRO A 261 -11.93 -1.09 -22.34
N ASP A 262 -12.02 -1.53 -21.09
CA ASP A 262 -13.28 -1.98 -20.50
C ASP A 262 -14.20 -0.81 -20.12
N SER A 263 -13.63 0.34 -19.73
CA SER A 263 -14.39 1.59 -19.54
C SER A 263 -14.95 2.09 -20.88
N ILE A 264 -14.16 2.03 -21.95
CA ILE A 264 -14.60 2.39 -23.31
C ILE A 264 -15.78 1.52 -23.75
N LYS A 265 -15.68 0.19 -23.60
CA LYS A 265 -16.76 -0.74 -23.91
C LYS A 265 -18.01 -0.46 -23.06
N ALA A 266 -17.85 -0.27 -21.75
CA ALA A 266 -18.94 0.03 -20.83
C ALA A 266 -19.66 1.35 -21.14
N GLY A 267 -18.95 2.37 -21.62
CA GLY A 267 -19.53 3.65 -22.00
C GLY A 267 -20.65 3.54 -23.04
N PHE A 268 -20.55 2.59 -23.98
CA PHE A 268 -21.58 2.32 -24.97
C PHE A 268 -22.86 1.73 -24.36
N GLU A 269 -22.81 1.08 -23.20
CA GLU A 269 -23.99 0.59 -22.45
C GLU A 269 -24.70 1.71 -21.69
N PHE A 270 -23.94 2.69 -21.20
CA PHE A 270 -24.47 3.80 -20.40
C PHE A 270 -25.10 4.92 -21.23
N VAL A 271 -24.52 5.29 -22.37
CA VAL A 271 -24.98 6.43 -23.19
C VAL A 271 -26.32 6.14 -23.88
N ARG A 272 -27.25 7.10 -23.85
CA ARG A 272 -28.56 6.99 -24.54
C ARG A 272 -28.44 7.10 -26.06
N LYS A 273 -29.55 6.86 -26.78
CA LYS A 273 -29.67 7.23 -28.20
C LYS A 273 -29.52 8.75 -28.37
N CYS A 274 -28.84 9.18 -29.43
CA CYS A 274 -28.49 10.56 -29.73
C CYS A 274 -27.72 11.24 -28.57
N GLY A 275 -26.96 10.45 -27.80
CA GLY A 275 -26.10 10.93 -26.70
C GLY A 275 -24.65 11.14 -27.14
N THR A 276 -23.84 11.72 -26.25
CA THR A 276 -22.45 12.08 -26.52
C THR A 276 -21.48 11.18 -25.76
N PHE A 277 -20.51 10.60 -26.47
CA PHE A 277 -19.38 9.89 -25.89
C PHE A 277 -18.12 10.76 -26.03
N VAL A 278 -17.50 11.13 -24.91
CA VAL A 278 -16.27 11.94 -24.89
C VAL A 278 -15.11 11.09 -24.37
N HIS A 279 -14.16 10.79 -25.25
CA HIS A 279 -12.94 10.09 -24.90
C HIS A 279 -11.81 11.08 -24.58
N ILE A 280 -11.23 10.94 -23.38
CA ILE A 280 -10.15 11.80 -22.87
C ILE A 280 -8.95 10.94 -22.44
N GLY A 281 -9.20 9.71 -21.97
CA GLY A 281 -8.17 8.76 -21.56
C GLY A 281 -7.14 8.45 -22.66
N ILE A 282 -5.91 8.15 -22.25
CA ILE A 282 -4.88 7.63 -23.16
C ILE A 282 -4.80 6.13 -22.94
N CYS A 283 -5.20 5.31 -23.92
CA CYS A 283 -5.12 3.86 -23.80
C CYS A 283 -3.67 3.35 -23.83
N LYS A 284 -3.44 2.21 -23.18
CA LYS A 284 -2.18 1.44 -23.29
C LYS A 284 -2.18 0.57 -24.55
N GLU A 285 -3.34 -0.02 -24.85
CA GLU A 285 -3.64 -0.65 -26.13
C GLU A 285 -3.99 0.42 -27.17
N ILE A 286 -3.33 0.40 -28.33
CA ILE A 286 -3.56 1.40 -29.39
C ILE A 286 -4.86 1.14 -30.17
N HIS A 287 -5.33 -0.11 -30.16
CA HIS A 287 -6.53 -0.56 -30.86
C HIS A 287 -7.53 -1.12 -29.84
N VAL A 288 -8.73 -0.55 -29.80
CA VAL A 288 -9.86 -1.03 -29.00
C VAL A 288 -11.07 -1.10 -29.92
N ASP A 289 -11.75 -2.25 -29.94
CA ASP A 289 -12.92 -2.47 -30.80
C ASP A 289 -14.09 -1.56 -30.42
N ALA A 290 -14.77 -1.04 -31.45
CA ALA A 290 -15.93 -0.15 -31.30
C ALA A 290 -17.17 -0.77 -31.98
N PRO A 291 -18.37 -0.71 -31.35
CA PRO A 291 -19.58 -1.30 -31.90
C PRO A 291 -20.22 -0.39 -32.97
N TRP A 292 -19.60 -0.29 -34.15
CA TRP A 292 -19.96 0.67 -35.21
C TRP A 292 -21.43 0.67 -35.63
N ASN A 293 -22.09 -0.48 -35.67
CA ASN A 293 -23.53 -0.58 -35.95
C ASN A 293 -24.40 -0.01 -34.82
N ALA A 294 -23.97 -0.15 -33.55
CA ALA A 294 -24.65 0.48 -32.42
C ALA A 294 -24.39 1.99 -32.40
N ILE A 295 -23.18 2.43 -32.74
CA ILE A 295 -22.81 3.85 -32.85
C ILE A 295 -23.65 4.56 -33.91
N SER A 296 -23.80 3.96 -35.09
CA SER A 296 -24.57 4.53 -36.21
C SER A 296 -26.06 4.16 -36.12
N ALA A 297 -26.47 3.04 -36.73
CA ALA A 297 -27.87 2.66 -36.89
C ALA A 297 -28.64 2.39 -35.58
N GLY A 298 -27.95 1.97 -34.51
CA GLY A 298 -28.58 1.63 -33.23
C GLY A 298 -28.90 2.83 -32.33
N LYS A 299 -27.93 3.74 -32.18
CA LYS A 299 -27.97 4.84 -31.20
C LYS A 299 -27.63 6.23 -31.76
N GLU A 300 -27.12 6.39 -32.98
CA GLU A 300 -26.74 7.70 -33.55
C GLU A 300 -25.88 8.57 -32.60
N LEU A 301 -24.77 8.01 -32.13
CA LEU A 301 -23.92 8.64 -31.11
C LEU A 301 -23.01 9.72 -31.68
N THR A 302 -22.88 10.82 -30.94
CA THR A 302 -21.80 11.80 -31.17
C THR A 302 -20.55 11.36 -30.42
N ILE A 303 -19.49 10.96 -31.13
CA ILE A 303 -18.22 10.55 -30.53
C ILE A 303 -17.18 11.68 -30.67
N ILE A 304 -16.55 12.06 -29.56
CA ILE A 304 -15.65 13.21 -29.46
C ILE A 304 -14.35 12.81 -28.76
N GLY A 305 -13.21 13.05 -29.42
CA GLY A 305 -11.90 13.00 -28.76
C GLY A 305 -11.53 14.36 -28.15
N CYS A 306 -11.05 14.36 -26.90
CA CYS A 306 -10.48 15.54 -26.25
C CYS A 306 -8.97 15.36 -26.00
N ASN A 307 -8.19 16.44 -26.07
CA ASN A 307 -6.72 16.43 -25.91
C ASN A 307 -6.19 17.84 -25.61
N LEU A 308 -5.41 17.97 -24.53
CA LEU A 308 -4.74 19.19 -24.02
C LEU A 308 -5.69 20.33 -23.58
N GLY A 309 -5.22 21.24 -22.73
CA GLY A 309 -6.02 22.29 -22.08
C GLY A 309 -6.33 23.57 -22.89
N ARG A 310 -6.42 23.50 -24.23
CA ARG A 310 -6.60 24.67 -25.11
C ARG A 310 -7.77 25.57 -24.65
N HIS A 311 -7.48 26.86 -24.43
CA HIS A 311 -8.44 27.91 -24.01
C HIS A 311 -9.16 27.65 -22.67
N ALA A 312 -8.57 26.83 -21.80
CA ALA A 312 -9.18 26.43 -20.54
C ALA A 312 -8.41 26.87 -19.27
N TRP A 313 -7.12 27.21 -19.37
CA TRP A 313 -6.25 27.53 -18.23
C TRP A 313 -6.78 28.61 -17.27
N PRO A 314 -7.30 29.77 -17.71
CA PRO A 314 -7.88 30.75 -16.79
C PRO A 314 -9.06 30.19 -15.97
N ARG A 315 -9.90 29.36 -16.59
CA ARG A 315 -11.03 28.68 -15.92
C ARG A 315 -10.57 27.54 -15.00
N ALA A 316 -9.45 26.89 -15.30
CA ALA A 316 -8.84 25.91 -14.40
C ALA A 316 -8.35 26.57 -13.11
N PHE A 317 -7.68 27.73 -13.21
CA PHE A 317 -7.33 28.54 -12.05
C PHE A 317 -8.55 29.07 -11.28
N GLU A 318 -9.64 29.41 -11.97
CA GLU A 318 -10.90 29.80 -11.33
C GLU A 318 -11.51 28.66 -10.51
N ILE A 319 -11.54 27.43 -11.05
CA ILE A 319 -11.98 26.23 -10.32
C ILE A 319 -11.11 26.02 -9.07
N LEU A 320 -9.78 26.09 -9.20
CA LEU A 320 -8.87 25.93 -8.06
C LEU A 320 -9.08 26.99 -6.97
N LYS A 321 -9.63 28.16 -7.28
CA LYS A 321 -10.02 29.18 -6.29
C LYS A 321 -11.39 28.95 -5.66
N LYS A 322 -12.29 28.22 -6.31
CA LYS A 322 -13.69 28.01 -5.90
C LYS A 322 -13.95 26.68 -5.22
N CYS A 323 -13.23 25.63 -5.62
CA CYS A 323 -13.34 24.28 -5.11
C CYS A 323 -12.06 23.91 -4.38
N ASP A 324 -12.15 23.38 -3.15
CA ASP A 324 -10.99 22.76 -2.50
C ASP A 324 -10.74 21.37 -3.10
N LEU A 325 -9.70 21.29 -3.93
CA LEU A 325 -9.21 20.08 -4.58
C LEU A 325 -7.87 19.62 -3.99
N SER A 326 -7.45 20.15 -2.83
CA SER A 326 -6.15 19.86 -2.20
C SER A 326 -5.92 18.36 -1.98
N GLN A 327 -6.98 17.62 -1.62
CA GLN A 327 -6.97 16.17 -1.42
C GLN A 327 -6.65 15.36 -2.69
N MET A 328 -6.69 15.97 -3.89
CA MET A 328 -6.22 15.32 -5.11
C MET A 328 -4.69 15.09 -5.09
N ILE A 329 -3.93 15.91 -4.36
CA ILE A 329 -2.48 15.78 -4.22
C ILE A 329 -2.18 14.79 -3.09
N THR A 330 -2.27 13.51 -3.45
CA THR A 330 -2.09 12.38 -2.53
C THR A 330 -0.66 12.20 -2.03
N HIS A 331 0.34 12.62 -2.82
CA HIS A 331 1.76 12.41 -2.52
C HIS A 331 2.59 13.60 -3.03
N ARG A 332 3.52 14.08 -2.20
CA ARG A 332 4.53 15.10 -2.53
C ARG A 332 5.90 14.58 -2.13
N LEU A 333 6.77 14.36 -3.11
CA LEU A 333 8.06 13.68 -2.95
C LEU A 333 9.22 14.55 -3.45
N PRO A 334 10.45 14.36 -2.94
CA PRO A 334 11.65 15.01 -3.49
C PRO A 334 11.94 14.50 -4.91
N LEU A 335 12.64 15.29 -5.73
CA LEU A 335 12.95 14.94 -7.13
C LEU A 335 13.70 13.59 -7.24
N GLU A 336 14.55 13.27 -6.27
CA GLU A 336 15.32 12.03 -6.24
C GLU A 336 14.44 10.77 -6.13
N GLU A 337 13.21 10.89 -5.64
CA GLU A 337 12.24 9.79 -5.52
C GLU A 337 11.34 9.61 -6.76
N TYR A 338 11.72 10.16 -7.92
CA TYR A 338 10.95 10.03 -9.17
C TYR A 338 10.51 8.59 -9.50
N SER A 339 11.33 7.58 -9.18
CA SER A 339 11.01 6.16 -9.41
C SER A 339 9.91 5.64 -8.47
N ASN A 340 9.94 6.04 -7.20
CA ASN A 340 8.86 5.77 -6.23
C ASN A 340 7.57 6.50 -6.67
N ALA A 341 7.71 7.76 -7.05
CA ALA A 341 6.61 8.61 -7.50
C ALA A 341 5.90 8.04 -8.75
N LEU A 342 6.64 7.46 -9.71
CA LEU A 342 6.07 6.74 -10.85
C LEU A 342 5.26 5.50 -10.45
N ASN A 343 5.71 4.73 -9.45
CA ASN A 343 4.99 3.56 -8.96
C ASN A 343 3.67 3.93 -8.25
N LEU A 344 3.65 5.06 -7.54
CA LEU A 344 2.50 5.55 -6.76
C LEU A 344 1.34 6.12 -7.61
N ILE A 345 1.51 6.29 -8.92
CA ILE A 345 0.47 6.83 -9.81
C ILE A 345 -0.79 5.96 -9.80
N ASN A 346 -0.65 4.64 -9.76
CA ASN A 346 -1.77 3.71 -9.82
C ASN A 346 -2.59 3.66 -8.52
N SER A 347 -1.95 3.90 -7.36
CA SER A 347 -2.59 3.94 -6.04
C SER A 347 -3.06 5.34 -5.63
N GLY A 348 -2.42 6.40 -6.10
CA GLY A 348 -2.77 7.80 -5.81
C GLY A 348 -3.81 8.43 -6.74
N ILE A 349 -3.95 9.76 -6.67
CA ILE A 349 -4.77 10.59 -7.58
C ILE A 349 -3.87 11.52 -8.40
N LYS A 350 -3.14 12.40 -7.71
CA LYS A 350 -1.98 13.15 -8.23
C LYS A 350 -0.80 12.89 -7.31
N VAL A 351 0.33 12.57 -7.92
CA VAL A 351 1.65 12.49 -7.30
C VAL A 351 2.46 13.66 -7.84
N VAL A 352 3.16 14.38 -6.96
CA VAL A 352 4.00 15.51 -7.36
C VAL A 352 5.44 15.34 -6.87
N LEU A 353 6.39 15.76 -7.71
CA LEU A 353 7.79 15.92 -7.36
C LEU A 353 8.06 17.38 -7.06
N ASP A 354 8.80 17.64 -5.99
CA ASP A 354 9.16 18.97 -5.53
C ASP A 354 10.69 19.03 -5.44
N PRO A 355 11.38 19.65 -6.42
CA PRO A 355 12.84 19.78 -6.41
C PRO A 355 13.38 20.70 -5.31
N THR A 356 12.50 21.41 -4.58
CA THR A 356 12.90 22.24 -3.43
C THR A 356 12.93 21.44 -2.13
N LEU A 357 12.23 20.30 -2.06
CA LEU A 357 12.42 19.32 -1.00
C LEU A 357 13.79 18.67 -1.18
N SER A 358 14.57 18.64 -0.11
CA SER A 358 15.70 17.72 -0.04
C SER A 358 15.16 16.32 0.15
N ALA A 359 15.63 15.36 -0.64
CA ALA A 359 15.50 13.96 -0.26
C ALA A 359 16.04 13.76 1.17
N PRO A 360 15.42 12.86 1.98
CA PRO A 360 16.07 12.35 3.18
C PRO A 360 17.48 11.93 2.78
N LYS A 361 18.52 12.43 3.46
CA LYS A 361 19.92 12.23 3.05
C LYS A 361 20.22 10.73 2.93
N LEU A 362 20.14 10.21 1.70
CA LEU A 362 20.68 8.91 1.35
C LEU A 362 22.18 8.99 1.63
N LEU A 363 22.65 8.12 2.52
CA LEU A 363 24.04 8.01 2.93
C LEU A 363 24.87 7.47 1.76
N ASN A 364 25.18 8.34 0.81
CA ASN A 364 26.11 8.08 -0.28
C ASN A 364 27.54 8.07 0.27
N ASP A 365 27.91 6.96 0.91
CA ASP A 365 29.27 6.43 0.89
C ASP A 365 29.23 4.92 1.13
N SER A 366 30.13 4.19 0.47
CA SER A 366 30.08 2.74 0.29
C SER A 366 30.22 1.92 1.60
N LYS A 367 29.13 1.78 2.37
CA LYS A 367 29.03 0.86 3.51
C LYS A 367 27.66 0.16 3.62
N SER A 368 27.49 -0.90 2.80
CA SER A 368 26.59 -2.05 3.03
C SER A 368 25.08 -1.81 3.10
N LEU A 369 24.31 -2.89 2.98
CA LEU A 369 22.84 -2.93 3.13
C LEU A 369 22.33 -2.68 4.58
N LEU A 370 23.23 -2.45 5.55
CA LEU A 370 22.90 -2.36 6.97
C LEU A 370 21.97 -1.19 7.39
N PRO A 371 22.07 0.06 6.86
CA PRO A 371 21.32 1.19 7.42
C PRO A 371 19.88 1.34 6.89
N LEU A 372 19.43 0.46 5.98
CA LEU A 372 17.99 0.29 5.69
C LEU A 372 17.26 -0.45 6.83
N ILE A 373 18.01 -1.06 7.75
CA ILE A 373 17.53 -1.57 9.04
C ILE A 373 17.83 -0.49 10.11
N ASN A 374 17.26 0.70 9.95
CA ASN A 374 17.41 1.78 10.93
C ASN A 374 16.27 1.73 11.95
N ASN A 375 16.57 1.15 13.11
CA ASN A 375 15.70 0.94 14.26
C ASN A 375 15.33 2.28 14.95
N ASN A 376 14.51 3.10 14.28
CA ASN A 376 14.02 4.39 14.78
C ASN A 376 12.58 4.38 15.28
N ASP A 377 11.84 3.27 15.07
CA ASP A 377 10.83 2.87 16.06
C ASP A 377 11.56 2.25 17.26
N GLU A 378 11.01 2.37 18.48
CA GLU A 378 11.53 1.64 19.64
C GLU A 378 11.26 0.13 19.50
N GLN A 379 12.04 -0.53 18.64
CA GLN A 379 11.98 -1.98 18.43
C GLN A 379 12.02 -2.69 19.77
N PHE A 380 11.07 -3.62 19.97
CA PHE A 380 10.93 -4.32 21.24
C PHE A 380 12.22 -5.05 21.60
N LYS A 381 12.76 -4.77 22.79
CA LYS A 381 13.96 -5.42 23.31
C LYS A 381 13.57 -6.52 24.27
N ILE A 382 13.98 -7.75 23.96
CA ILE A 382 13.86 -8.91 24.84
C ILE A 382 14.67 -8.69 26.12
N LYS A 383 15.85 -8.06 26.02
CA LYS A 383 16.68 -7.69 27.15
C LYS A 383 15.91 -6.85 28.17
N ASP A 384 16.06 -7.17 29.45
CA ASP A 384 15.43 -6.54 30.61
C ASP A 384 13.90 -6.69 30.71
N SER A 385 13.24 -7.25 29.67
CA SER A 385 11.81 -7.58 29.66
C SER A 385 11.47 -8.77 30.56
N ILE A 386 10.22 -8.87 31.00
CA ILE A 386 9.75 -9.94 31.88
C ILE A 386 8.98 -10.98 31.07
N ALA A 387 9.53 -12.19 31.01
CA ALA A 387 9.01 -13.28 30.20
C ALA A 387 8.48 -14.42 31.07
N PHE A 388 7.21 -14.78 30.90
CA PHE A 388 6.59 -15.95 31.54
C PHE A 388 6.43 -17.08 30.52
N VAL A 389 7.07 -18.22 30.79
CA VAL A 389 7.05 -19.38 29.89
C VAL A 389 6.30 -20.53 30.57
N THR A 390 5.07 -20.81 30.12
CA THR A 390 4.27 -21.89 30.70
C THR A 390 4.75 -23.25 30.18
N GLY A 391 4.89 -24.25 31.06
CA GLY A 391 5.32 -25.60 30.67
C GLY A 391 6.80 -25.68 30.29
N SER A 392 7.67 -24.98 31.02
CA SER A 392 9.10 -24.86 30.73
C SER A 392 9.99 -25.79 31.56
N SER A 393 9.42 -26.85 32.15
CA SER A 393 10.15 -27.86 32.93
C SER A 393 11.00 -28.79 32.07
N HIS A 394 10.66 -28.95 30.79
CA HIS A 394 11.33 -29.85 29.84
C HIS A 394 11.18 -29.34 28.38
N GLY A 395 11.83 -30.03 27.45
CA GLY A 395 11.56 -29.92 26.01
C GLY A 395 11.55 -28.49 25.44
N ILE A 396 10.52 -28.19 24.62
CA ILE A 396 10.41 -26.92 23.88
C ILE A 396 10.32 -25.71 24.84
N GLY A 397 9.52 -25.82 25.91
CA GLY A 397 9.37 -24.74 26.88
C GLY A 397 10.67 -24.42 27.61
N ARG A 398 11.45 -25.44 27.99
CA ARG A 398 12.78 -25.27 28.61
C ARG A 398 13.77 -24.62 27.64
N ALA A 399 13.79 -25.05 26.37
CA ALA A 399 14.64 -24.47 25.34
C ALA A 399 14.31 -22.99 25.07
N ILE A 400 13.01 -22.62 25.03
CA ILE A 400 12.57 -21.22 24.90
C ILE A 400 12.99 -20.40 26.13
N ALA A 401 12.83 -20.93 27.34
CA ALA A 401 13.25 -20.25 28.56
C ALA A 401 14.77 -19.99 28.59
N ILE A 402 15.59 -20.96 28.15
CA ILE A 402 17.05 -20.80 28.01
C ILE A 402 17.39 -19.74 26.95
N ALA A 403 16.68 -19.73 25.81
CA ALA A 403 16.92 -18.75 24.75
C ALA A 403 16.59 -17.32 25.22
N LEU A 404 15.43 -17.11 25.85
CA LEU A 404 15.03 -15.82 26.42
C LEU A 404 16.01 -15.34 27.51
N ALA A 405 16.52 -16.25 28.33
CA ALA A 405 17.51 -15.94 29.36
C ALA A 405 18.86 -15.52 28.76
N LYS A 406 19.30 -16.13 27.64
CA LYS A 406 20.49 -15.73 26.88
C LYS A 406 20.36 -14.34 26.25
N GLU A 407 19.17 -13.96 25.80
CA GLU A 407 18.85 -12.60 25.33
C GLU A 407 18.70 -11.56 26.47
N GLY A 408 18.89 -11.99 27.73
CA GLY A 408 18.88 -11.10 28.90
C GLY A 408 17.49 -10.72 29.41
N ALA A 409 16.44 -11.51 29.11
CA ALA A 409 15.14 -11.36 29.75
C ALA A 409 15.14 -11.83 31.21
N LYS A 410 14.21 -11.31 32.02
CA LYS A 410 13.84 -11.83 33.34
C LYS A 410 12.87 -12.99 33.12
N VAL A 411 13.35 -14.23 33.19
CA VAL A 411 12.56 -15.40 32.82
C VAL A 411 11.90 -16.03 34.04
N ILE A 412 10.59 -16.17 33.97
CA ILE A 412 9.76 -16.86 34.94
C ILE A 412 9.41 -18.23 34.33
N ILE A 413 10.01 -19.28 34.89
CA ILE A 413 9.83 -20.67 34.46
C ILE A 413 8.72 -21.36 35.24
N HIS A 414 7.98 -22.24 34.57
CA HIS A 414 6.76 -22.86 35.09
C HIS A 414 6.74 -24.38 34.93
N GLY A 415 6.50 -25.10 36.03
CA GLY A 415 6.10 -26.51 36.06
C GLY A 415 4.73 -26.67 36.73
N THR A 416 4.06 -27.82 36.53
CA THR A 416 2.82 -28.13 37.29
C THR A 416 3.08 -28.29 38.78
N ASN A 417 4.24 -28.83 39.14
CA ASN A 417 4.69 -29.12 40.51
C ASN A 417 6.12 -28.60 40.72
N HIS A 418 6.57 -28.56 41.98
CA HIS A 418 7.95 -28.19 42.33
C HIS A 418 9.01 -29.15 41.74
N ASP A 419 8.66 -30.42 41.59
CA ASP A 419 9.47 -31.52 41.07
C ASP A 419 9.26 -31.81 39.58
N SER A 420 8.52 -30.95 38.84
CA SER A 420 8.17 -31.17 37.42
C SER A 420 9.32 -31.63 36.50
N PRO A 421 10.58 -31.15 36.62
CA PRO A 421 11.68 -31.60 35.75
C PRO A 421 12.10 -33.07 35.93
N SER A 422 11.72 -33.70 37.05
CA SER A 422 12.07 -35.10 37.35
C SER A 422 11.25 -36.10 36.52
N TYR A 423 9.98 -35.80 36.23
CA TYR A 423 9.09 -36.69 35.46
C TYR A 423 9.55 -36.90 34.01
N SER A 424 10.39 -36.02 33.48
CA SER A 424 10.98 -36.07 32.14
C SER A 424 12.45 -36.53 32.13
N ASN A 425 13.00 -37.00 33.26
CA ASN A 425 14.44 -37.32 33.43
C ASN A 425 15.38 -36.16 33.04
N GLU A 426 14.90 -34.93 33.07
CA GLU A 426 15.58 -33.75 32.53
C GLU A 426 16.16 -32.84 33.64
N GLY A 427 15.81 -33.08 34.90
CA GLY A 427 16.30 -32.35 36.07
C GLY A 427 15.73 -32.92 37.37
N THR A 428 15.73 -32.12 38.43
CA THR A 428 15.22 -32.54 39.76
C THR A 428 14.06 -31.68 40.24
N THR A 429 14.27 -30.37 40.41
CA THR A 429 13.24 -29.43 40.87
C THR A 429 13.25 -28.15 40.04
N MET A 430 12.13 -27.44 40.01
CA MET A 430 12.01 -26.14 39.34
C MET A 430 13.00 -25.10 39.91
N THR A 431 13.32 -25.17 41.21
CA THR A 431 14.34 -24.31 41.82
C THR A 431 15.75 -24.61 41.31
N ILE A 432 16.11 -25.89 41.19
CA ILE A 432 17.41 -26.31 40.64
C ILE A 432 17.47 -25.99 39.15
N LEU A 433 16.38 -26.20 38.39
CA LEU A 433 16.28 -25.79 37.00
C LEU A 433 16.51 -24.28 36.80
N ALA A 434 15.97 -23.42 37.69
CA ALA A 434 16.26 -22.00 37.64
C ALA A 434 17.76 -21.70 37.85
N GLN A 435 18.43 -22.43 38.75
CA GLN A 435 19.87 -22.30 38.99
C GLN A 435 20.71 -22.83 37.81
N GLU A 436 20.31 -23.94 37.20
CA GLU A 436 20.92 -24.49 35.99
C GLU A 436 20.84 -23.49 34.83
N ILE A 437 19.65 -22.97 34.53
CA ILE A 437 19.45 -21.96 33.47
C ILE A 437 20.27 -20.71 33.81
N SER A 438 20.23 -20.25 35.06
CA SER A 438 21.03 -19.09 35.51
C SER A 438 22.53 -19.27 35.29
N THR A 439 23.05 -20.48 35.58
CA THR A 439 24.46 -20.84 35.37
C THR A 439 24.81 -20.96 33.87
N ILE A 440 23.97 -21.62 33.08
CA ILE A 440 24.20 -21.85 31.63
C ILE A 440 24.12 -20.54 30.83
N THR A 441 23.36 -19.56 31.32
CA THR A 441 23.10 -18.29 30.61
C THR A 441 23.79 -17.08 31.24
N ASN A 442 24.46 -17.25 32.39
CA ASN A 442 24.99 -16.17 33.24
C ASN A 442 23.94 -15.10 33.62
N ASN A 443 22.66 -15.46 33.62
CA ASN A 443 21.54 -14.56 33.93
C ASN A 443 21.00 -14.84 35.33
N THR A 444 21.16 -13.92 36.27
CA THR A 444 20.74 -14.09 37.67
C THR A 444 19.25 -13.86 37.91
N GLN A 445 18.47 -13.55 36.87
CA GLN A 445 17.07 -13.12 36.96
C GLN A 445 16.09 -14.20 36.51
N ILE A 446 16.37 -15.46 36.87
CA ILE A 446 15.50 -16.62 36.62
C ILE A 446 14.67 -16.93 37.87
N THR A 447 13.35 -16.91 37.75
CA THR A 447 12.42 -17.20 38.86
C THR A 447 11.62 -18.46 38.55
N ALA A 448 11.54 -19.39 39.49
CA ALA A 448 10.71 -20.57 39.39
C ALA A 448 9.35 -20.36 40.06
N VAL A 449 8.27 -20.69 39.35
CA VAL A 449 6.92 -20.83 39.90
C VAL A 449 6.33 -22.19 39.50
N TRP A 450 5.33 -22.67 40.23
CA TRP A 450 4.67 -23.94 39.92
C TRP A 450 3.20 -23.94 40.33
N GLY A 451 2.40 -24.67 39.57
CA GLY A 451 0.98 -24.92 39.83
C GLY A 451 0.30 -25.49 38.59
N ASP A 452 -0.84 -26.17 38.77
CA ASP A 452 -1.68 -26.50 37.63
C ASP A 452 -2.33 -25.21 37.09
N LEU A 453 -2.32 -24.98 35.78
CA LEU A 453 -2.94 -23.80 35.14
C LEU A 453 -4.35 -24.10 34.58
N SER A 454 -4.96 -25.22 35.00
CA SER A 454 -6.28 -25.66 34.55
C SER A 454 -7.48 -24.92 35.18
N THR A 455 -7.28 -24.12 36.24
CA THR A 455 -8.35 -23.32 36.87
C THR A 455 -7.94 -21.86 37.03
N LYS A 456 -8.92 -20.96 37.18
CA LYS A 456 -8.66 -19.51 37.31
C LYS A 456 -7.98 -19.18 38.63
N GLU A 457 -8.40 -19.88 39.67
CA GLU A 457 -7.92 -19.76 41.04
C GLU A 457 -6.45 -20.18 41.12
N SER A 458 -6.08 -21.27 40.43
CA SER A 458 -4.71 -21.76 40.40
C SER A 458 -3.79 -20.91 39.52
N VAL A 459 -4.27 -20.44 38.35
CA VAL A 459 -3.56 -19.41 37.55
C VAL A 459 -3.31 -18.17 38.40
N GLN A 460 -4.31 -17.63 39.09
CA GLN A 460 -4.14 -16.46 39.95
C GLN A 460 -3.16 -16.73 41.10
N SER A 461 -3.19 -17.92 41.71
CA SER A 461 -2.24 -18.33 42.76
C SER A 461 -0.79 -18.31 42.24
N VAL A 462 -0.55 -18.83 41.03
CA VAL A 462 0.77 -18.77 40.37
C VAL A 462 1.18 -17.32 40.07
N LEU A 463 0.27 -16.51 39.52
CA LEU A 463 0.54 -15.10 39.21
C LEU A 463 0.81 -14.24 40.45
N ASN A 464 0.24 -14.58 41.62
CA ASN A 464 0.52 -13.87 42.88
C ASN A 464 1.99 -14.00 43.34
N HIS A 465 2.74 -14.98 42.84
CA HIS A 465 4.19 -15.09 43.06
C HIS A 465 5.01 -14.21 42.09
N ILE A 466 4.39 -13.66 41.05
CA ILE A 466 5.01 -12.79 40.05
C ILE A 466 4.80 -11.33 40.47
N LYS A 467 5.89 -10.64 40.84
CA LYS A 467 5.86 -9.28 41.42
C LYS A 467 5.89 -8.14 40.41
N TYR A 468 5.91 -8.44 39.11
CA TYR A 468 6.15 -7.47 38.05
C TYR A 468 5.22 -7.74 36.84
N PRO A 469 4.84 -6.72 36.06
CA PRO A 469 4.04 -6.92 34.85
C PRO A 469 4.79 -7.77 33.82
N ILE A 470 4.06 -8.62 33.11
CA ILE A 470 4.63 -9.53 32.10
C ILE A 470 4.65 -8.81 30.74
N ASP A 471 5.81 -8.80 30.11
CA ASP A 471 6.04 -8.27 28.75
C ASP A 471 5.90 -9.36 27.68
N ILE A 472 6.37 -10.57 27.98
CA ILE A 472 6.37 -11.71 27.05
C ILE A 472 5.63 -12.87 27.70
N LEU A 473 4.59 -13.37 27.05
CA LEU A 473 3.87 -14.56 27.44
C LEU A 473 4.10 -15.66 26.39
N ILE A 474 4.74 -16.76 26.81
CA ILE A 474 4.87 -17.96 25.99
C ILE A 474 3.94 -19.05 26.56
N CYS A 475 2.89 -19.38 25.81
CA CYS A 475 2.01 -20.49 26.15
C CYS A 475 2.54 -21.79 25.51
N CYS A 476 3.39 -22.52 26.24
CA CYS A 476 3.97 -23.80 25.81
C CYS A 476 3.42 -25.01 26.59
N SER A 477 2.45 -24.79 27.49
CA SER A 477 1.76 -25.89 28.19
C SER A 477 0.94 -26.74 27.21
N GLY A 478 1.32 -28.01 27.04
CA GLY A 478 0.58 -28.96 26.23
C GLY A 478 1.39 -30.23 25.91
N GLU A 479 0.73 -31.38 25.93
CA GLU A 479 1.32 -32.68 25.66
C GLU A 479 0.38 -33.55 24.81
N GLN A 480 0.94 -34.56 24.15
CA GLN A 480 0.23 -35.59 23.38
C GLN A 480 0.04 -36.87 24.21
N THR A 481 -0.39 -36.73 25.47
CA THR A 481 -0.51 -37.82 26.45
C THR A 481 -1.96 -38.14 26.81
N THR A 482 -2.30 -39.43 26.88
CA THR A 482 -3.61 -39.91 27.37
C THR A 482 -3.68 -39.86 28.89
N SER A 483 -4.87 -40.11 29.45
CA SER A 483 -5.10 -40.29 30.89
C SER A 483 -4.33 -41.45 31.51
N GLU A 484 -3.83 -42.39 30.71
CA GLU A 484 -2.91 -43.46 31.12
C GLU A 484 -1.42 -43.08 30.98
N GLY A 485 -1.09 -41.85 30.57
CA GLY A 485 0.29 -41.39 30.37
C GLY A 485 0.98 -41.93 29.11
N LYS A 486 0.23 -42.54 28.18
CA LYS A 486 0.74 -43.04 26.89
C LYS A 486 0.65 -41.96 25.82
N ILE A 487 1.47 -42.05 24.76
CA ILE A 487 1.30 -41.20 23.58
C ILE A 487 -0.09 -41.49 22.97
N CYS A 488 -0.83 -40.44 22.63
CA CYS A 488 -2.12 -40.57 21.95
C CYS A 488 -1.97 -41.31 20.61
N ASN A 489 -3.02 -42.03 20.19
CA ASN A 489 -3.09 -42.75 18.91
C ASN A 489 -4.56 -42.98 18.54
N ASP A 490 -5.41 -42.02 18.91
CA ASP A 490 -6.86 -42.06 18.77
C ASP A 490 -7.29 -41.68 17.35
N THR A 491 -8.36 -42.33 16.88
CA THR A 491 -9.13 -41.94 15.70
C THR A 491 -10.38 -41.19 16.15
N CYS A 492 -11.03 -40.45 15.25
CA CYS A 492 -12.31 -39.77 15.53
C CYS A 492 -13.43 -40.70 16.05
N LEU A 493 -13.34 -42.02 15.84
CA LEU A 493 -14.32 -43.02 16.28
C LEU A 493 -13.95 -43.69 17.62
N THR A 494 -12.75 -43.43 18.15
CA THR A 494 -12.19 -44.12 19.33
C THR A 494 -11.75 -43.15 20.43
N ILE A 495 -12.15 -41.87 20.36
CA ILE A 495 -11.82 -40.87 21.38
C ILE A 495 -12.61 -41.17 22.66
N SER A 496 -11.96 -41.13 23.83
CA SER A 496 -12.65 -41.25 25.12
C SER A 496 -13.05 -39.87 25.68
N ASP A 497 -14.15 -39.82 26.44
CA ASP A 497 -14.60 -38.59 27.12
C ASP A 497 -13.56 -38.06 28.14
N SER A 498 -12.86 -38.98 28.82
CA SER A 498 -11.81 -38.66 29.79
C SER A 498 -10.59 -38.05 29.12
N ASP A 499 -10.11 -38.63 28.01
CA ASP A 499 -8.99 -38.08 27.25
C ASP A 499 -9.39 -36.76 26.60
N THR A 500 -10.62 -36.65 26.07
CA THR A 500 -11.16 -35.41 25.47
C THR A 500 -11.04 -34.24 26.42
N LYS A 501 -11.54 -34.43 27.66
CA LYS A 501 -11.43 -33.42 28.72
C LYS A 501 -9.97 -33.15 29.06
N LEU A 502 -9.13 -34.17 29.22
CA LEU A 502 -7.71 -34.01 29.56
C LEU A 502 -6.93 -33.21 28.50
N SER A 503 -7.06 -33.56 27.22
CA SER A 503 -6.34 -32.93 26.11
C SER A 503 -6.79 -31.49 25.87
N LEU A 504 -8.10 -31.23 25.87
CA LEU A 504 -8.62 -29.87 25.75
C LEU A 504 -8.26 -29.01 26.97
N ASN A 505 -8.30 -29.58 28.17
CA ASN A 505 -7.92 -28.88 29.39
C ASN A 505 -6.42 -28.51 29.35
N ARG A 506 -5.54 -29.48 29.07
CA ARG A 506 -4.08 -29.27 28.99
C ARG A 506 -3.66 -28.30 27.89
N ASN A 507 -4.14 -28.49 26.66
CA ASN A 507 -3.65 -27.75 25.49
C ASN A 507 -4.37 -26.40 25.28
N PHE A 508 -5.71 -26.39 25.34
CA PHE A 508 -6.52 -25.21 25.04
C PHE A 508 -6.88 -24.40 26.28
N TRP A 509 -7.40 -25.05 27.33
CA TRP A 509 -7.96 -24.35 28.48
C TRP A 509 -6.89 -23.61 29.30
N THR A 510 -5.74 -24.24 29.57
CA THR A 510 -4.61 -23.55 30.21
C THR A 510 -4.19 -22.29 29.43
N THR A 511 -3.98 -22.41 28.12
CA THR A 511 -3.64 -21.31 27.21
C THR A 511 -4.69 -20.18 27.29
N HIS A 512 -5.98 -20.53 27.25
CA HIS A 512 -7.09 -19.59 27.37
C HIS A 512 -7.08 -18.85 28.71
N LEU A 513 -6.99 -19.55 29.84
CA LEU A 513 -7.04 -18.95 31.17
C LEU A 513 -5.83 -18.04 31.43
N VAL A 514 -4.64 -18.48 31.05
CA VAL A 514 -3.40 -17.70 31.19
C VAL A 514 -3.47 -16.41 30.35
N CYS A 515 -3.94 -16.50 29.10
CA CYS A 515 -4.16 -15.31 28.26
C CYS A 515 -5.20 -14.38 28.90
N GLN A 516 -6.33 -14.91 29.38
CA GLN A 516 -7.38 -14.12 30.03
C GLN A 516 -6.90 -13.39 31.30
N SER A 517 -5.94 -13.96 32.04
CA SER A 517 -5.38 -13.35 33.25
C SER A 517 -4.28 -12.31 32.98
N ILE A 518 -3.51 -12.45 31.89
CA ILE A 518 -2.31 -11.62 31.64
C ILE A 518 -2.54 -10.54 30.59
N VAL A 519 -3.25 -10.86 29.49
CA VAL A 519 -3.42 -9.92 28.37
C VAL A 519 -4.10 -8.61 28.75
N PRO A 520 -5.08 -8.55 29.68
CA PRO A 520 -5.63 -7.26 30.15
C PRO A 520 -4.57 -6.34 30.77
N GLN A 521 -3.59 -6.87 31.50
CA GLN A 521 -2.46 -6.10 32.04
C GLN A 521 -1.49 -5.66 30.93
N MET A 522 -1.28 -6.47 29.90
CA MET A 522 -0.49 -6.07 28.72
C MET A 522 -1.15 -4.89 28.00
N ILE A 523 -2.47 -4.99 27.73
CA ILE A 523 -3.28 -3.92 27.09
C ILE A 523 -3.20 -2.62 27.90
N HIS A 524 -3.37 -2.70 29.23
CA HIS A 524 -3.28 -1.53 30.10
C HIS A 524 -1.91 -0.83 30.05
N ASN A 525 -0.84 -1.61 29.92
CA ASN A 525 0.53 -1.10 29.82
C ASN A 525 0.94 -0.73 28.38
N HIS A 526 0.06 -0.90 27.38
CA HIS A 526 0.35 -0.74 25.95
C HIS A 526 1.59 -1.50 25.46
N ARG A 527 1.90 -2.63 26.11
CA ARG A 527 3.14 -3.38 25.91
C ARG A 527 2.92 -4.85 26.23
N GLY A 528 3.16 -5.72 25.25
CA GLY A 528 3.01 -7.16 25.44
C GLY A 528 3.11 -7.99 24.16
N HIS A 529 3.74 -9.16 24.26
CA HIS A 529 3.83 -10.16 23.19
C HIS A 529 3.37 -11.51 23.69
N VAL A 530 2.39 -12.09 23.01
CA VAL A 530 1.87 -13.43 23.27
C VAL A 530 2.29 -14.34 22.12
N ILE A 531 3.06 -15.38 22.42
CA ILE A 531 3.40 -16.43 21.47
C ILE A 531 2.86 -17.76 22.01
N ILE A 532 1.98 -18.37 21.23
CA ILE A 532 1.32 -19.62 21.56
C ILE A 532 1.99 -20.77 20.79
N ILE A 533 2.33 -21.87 21.47
CA ILE A 533 2.98 -23.03 20.84
C ILE A 533 1.91 -24.04 20.39
N GLY A 534 1.61 -23.98 19.10
CA GLY A 534 0.71 -24.86 18.37
C GLY A 534 1.36 -26.17 17.94
N SER A 535 1.00 -26.65 16.75
CA SER A 535 1.60 -27.82 16.09
C SER A 535 1.25 -27.82 14.59
N THR A 536 2.12 -28.35 13.73
CA THR A 536 1.79 -28.57 12.30
C THR A 536 0.58 -29.49 12.12
N SER A 537 0.38 -30.46 13.01
CA SER A 537 -0.77 -31.37 12.99
C SER A 537 -2.11 -30.63 12.93
N ALA A 538 -2.23 -29.47 13.58
CA ALA A 538 -3.45 -28.64 13.56
C ALA A 538 -3.76 -27.94 12.22
N LEU A 539 -2.91 -28.10 11.21
CA LEU A 539 -3.07 -27.52 9.86
C LEU A 539 -3.43 -28.56 8.79
N ILE A 540 -3.48 -29.84 9.16
CA ILE A 540 -3.76 -30.97 8.25
C ILE A 540 -4.71 -31.98 8.92
N GLY A 541 -5.42 -32.78 8.12
CA GLY A 541 -6.13 -33.95 8.65
C GLY A 541 -5.16 -35.09 8.96
N ARG A 542 -5.32 -35.75 10.10
CA ARG A 542 -4.59 -36.98 10.46
C ARG A 542 -5.59 -38.07 10.83
N GLU A 543 -5.32 -39.31 10.43
CA GLU A 543 -6.13 -40.49 10.77
C GLU A 543 -6.04 -40.83 12.28
N LYS A 544 -4.86 -40.56 12.85
CA LYS A 544 -4.47 -40.78 14.24
C LYS A 544 -4.10 -39.46 14.89
N ASP A 545 -4.10 -39.43 16.23
CA ASP A 545 -3.89 -38.21 17.02
C ASP A 545 -5.03 -37.19 16.83
N ALA A 546 -6.24 -37.68 16.58
CA ALA A 546 -7.39 -36.85 16.22
C ALA A 546 -7.67 -35.77 17.29
N LEU A 547 -7.71 -36.17 18.55
CA LEU A 547 -7.95 -35.27 19.67
C LEU A 547 -6.82 -34.26 19.91
N TYR A 548 -5.56 -34.67 19.76
CA TYR A 548 -4.41 -33.75 19.87
C TYR A 548 -4.45 -32.70 18.73
N THR A 549 -4.74 -33.17 17.52
CA THR A 549 -4.89 -32.33 16.33
C THR A 549 -6.01 -31.30 16.52
N VAL A 550 -7.19 -31.74 16.99
CA VAL A 550 -8.33 -30.86 17.30
C VAL A 550 -7.99 -29.87 18.43
N SER A 551 -7.32 -30.30 19.50
CA SER A 551 -6.98 -29.40 20.61
C SER A 551 -5.98 -28.32 20.20
N LYS A 552 -4.98 -28.66 19.37
CA LYS A 552 -4.05 -27.67 18.79
C LYS A 552 -4.71 -26.79 17.72
N ALA A 553 -5.72 -27.27 16.98
CA ALA A 553 -6.51 -26.44 16.07
C ALA A 553 -7.38 -25.42 16.82
N ALA A 554 -7.97 -25.80 17.96
CA ALA A 554 -8.66 -24.85 18.85
C ALA A 554 -7.72 -23.75 19.36
N VAL A 555 -6.49 -24.12 19.73
CA VAL A 555 -5.43 -23.17 20.13
C VAL A 555 -5.04 -22.22 18.98
N HIS A 556 -4.85 -22.74 17.76
CA HIS A 556 -4.58 -21.93 16.56
C HIS A 556 -5.69 -20.90 16.28
N GLN A 557 -6.96 -21.31 16.39
CA GLN A 557 -8.09 -20.42 16.13
C GLN A 557 -8.30 -19.42 17.27
N TYR A 558 -8.09 -19.82 18.53
CA TYR A 558 -8.09 -18.93 19.68
C TYR A 558 -7.06 -17.81 19.54
N MET A 559 -5.83 -18.15 19.13
CA MET A 559 -4.78 -17.17 18.85
C MET A 559 -5.24 -16.11 17.85
N ARG A 560 -5.86 -16.52 16.72
CA ARG A 560 -6.38 -15.60 15.69
C ARG A 560 -7.49 -14.69 16.22
N CYS A 561 -8.41 -15.23 17.02
CA CYS A 561 -9.47 -14.44 17.65
C CYS A 561 -8.87 -13.40 18.61
N LEU A 562 -7.97 -13.81 19.50
CA LEU A 562 -7.29 -12.93 20.45
C LEU A 562 -6.46 -11.85 19.73
N ALA A 563 -5.73 -12.20 18.67
CA ALA A 563 -5.01 -11.24 17.84
C ALA A 563 -5.95 -10.20 17.20
N THR A 564 -7.12 -10.63 16.71
CA THR A 564 -8.13 -9.74 16.11
C THR A 564 -8.74 -8.79 17.15
N GLU A 565 -8.92 -9.27 18.38
CA GLU A 565 -9.44 -8.51 19.53
C GLU A 565 -8.46 -7.42 19.97
N VAL A 566 -7.16 -7.74 20.10
CA VAL A 566 -6.14 -6.81 20.64
C VAL A 566 -5.38 -5.98 19.59
N LYS A 567 -5.76 -6.07 18.30
CA LYS A 567 -5.04 -5.44 17.17
C LYS A 567 -4.80 -3.93 17.30
N SER A 568 -5.66 -3.21 18.03
CA SER A 568 -5.56 -1.77 18.28
C SER A 568 -4.89 -1.41 19.61
N SER A 569 -4.49 -2.40 20.40
CA SER A 569 -3.97 -2.23 21.77
C SER A 569 -2.45 -2.20 21.87
N GLY A 570 -1.73 -2.31 20.74
CA GLY A 570 -0.26 -2.42 20.71
C GLY A 570 0.29 -3.80 21.07
N ILE A 571 -0.58 -4.79 21.29
CA ILE A 571 -0.20 -6.13 21.74
C ILE A 571 -0.07 -7.05 20.53
N ARG A 572 1.10 -7.67 20.35
CA ARG A 572 1.30 -8.68 19.29
C ARG A 572 0.91 -10.05 19.80
N VAL A 573 0.11 -10.78 19.02
CA VAL A 573 -0.33 -12.13 19.33
C VAL A 573 -0.07 -13.00 18.11
N ASN A 574 0.72 -14.06 18.26
CA ASN A 574 1.11 -14.97 17.19
C ASN A 574 1.18 -16.44 17.68
N CYS A 575 1.28 -17.38 16.75
CA CYS A 575 1.51 -18.79 17.02
C CYS A 575 2.78 -19.27 16.31
N ILE A 576 3.53 -20.16 16.97
CA ILE A 576 4.51 -21.01 16.31
C ILE A 576 3.96 -22.42 16.29
N ALA A 577 4.02 -23.08 15.14
CA ALA A 577 3.54 -24.43 14.91
C ALA A 577 4.74 -25.34 14.54
N PRO A 578 5.35 -26.02 15.53
CA PRO A 578 6.44 -26.96 15.28
C PRO A 578 5.94 -28.21 14.55
N GLY A 579 6.78 -28.73 13.66
CA GLY A 579 6.71 -30.11 13.17
C GLY A 579 7.40 -31.09 14.13
N PRO A 580 7.61 -32.35 13.72
CA PRO A 580 8.34 -33.36 14.47
C PRO A 580 9.69 -32.83 14.98
N THR A 581 9.80 -32.68 16.30
CA THR A 581 10.96 -32.05 16.95
C THR A 581 11.63 -33.05 17.88
N LEU A 582 12.92 -33.30 17.66
CA LEU A 582 13.72 -34.24 18.42
C LEU A 582 14.08 -33.67 19.79
N ILE A 583 13.73 -34.43 20.82
CA ILE A 583 14.35 -34.40 22.16
C ILE A 583 15.49 -35.44 22.09
N GLU A 584 16.68 -35.11 22.60
CA GLU A 584 17.91 -35.86 22.25
C GLU A 584 17.88 -37.36 22.62
N GLN A 585 18.66 -38.15 21.87
CA GLN A 585 18.79 -39.62 21.92
C GLN A 585 17.64 -40.47 21.32
N SER A 586 16.86 -39.96 20.37
CA SER A 586 16.10 -40.82 19.44
C SER A 586 16.55 -40.63 17.98
N THR A 587 17.50 -41.46 17.53
CA THR A 587 17.94 -41.52 16.12
C THR A 587 16.96 -42.34 15.27
N GLN A 588 15.69 -41.93 15.23
CA GLN A 588 14.78 -42.41 14.18
C GLN A 588 14.97 -41.56 12.92
N ASN A 589 15.68 -42.12 11.95
CA ASN A 589 15.67 -41.62 10.57
C ASN A 589 14.26 -41.79 9.99
N ILE A 590 13.45 -40.74 10.11
CA ILE A 590 12.22 -40.61 9.33
C ILE A 590 12.63 -40.45 7.86
N GLY A 591 11.92 -41.11 6.95
CA GLY A 591 12.33 -41.27 5.55
C GLY A 591 12.51 -39.94 4.80
N LYS A 592 13.35 -39.95 3.75
CA LYS A 592 13.72 -38.79 2.91
C LYS A 592 12.56 -38.01 2.27
N GLU A 593 11.32 -38.49 2.41
CA GLU A 593 10.12 -37.94 1.78
C GLU A 593 9.30 -37.01 2.72
N GLN A 594 9.69 -36.84 4.00
CA GLN A 594 8.90 -36.08 5.00
C GLN A 594 9.58 -34.79 5.55
N GLY A 595 10.64 -34.30 4.90
CA GLY A 595 11.35 -33.08 5.34
C GLY A 595 12.45 -33.33 6.36
N ILE A 596 12.90 -32.28 7.07
CA ILE A 596 13.99 -32.33 8.05
C ILE A 596 13.44 -32.22 9.48
N SER A 597 13.69 -33.23 10.32
CA SER A 597 13.29 -33.22 11.74
C SER A 597 13.86 -32.01 12.50
N GLY A 598 13.01 -31.32 13.24
CA GLY A 598 13.39 -30.18 14.07
C GLY A 598 14.25 -30.57 15.27
N ARG A 599 14.98 -29.59 15.82
CA ARG A 599 15.56 -29.65 17.17
C ARG A 599 14.86 -28.63 18.05
N LEU A 600 14.87 -28.82 19.37
CA LEU A 600 14.29 -27.87 20.34
C LEU A 600 14.79 -26.43 20.11
N GLU A 601 16.07 -26.29 19.76
CA GLU A 601 16.70 -25.00 19.42
C GLU A 601 16.06 -24.30 18.22
N HIS A 602 15.57 -25.03 17.20
CA HIS A 602 14.93 -24.42 16.03
C HIS A 602 13.63 -23.70 16.43
N VAL A 603 12.84 -24.31 17.32
CA VAL A 603 11.60 -23.73 17.83
C VAL A 603 11.90 -22.54 18.76
N ALA A 604 12.90 -22.68 19.64
CA ALA A 604 13.34 -21.60 20.52
C ALA A 604 13.88 -20.38 19.73
N ASN A 605 14.71 -20.61 18.71
CA ASN A 605 15.23 -19.54 17.84
C ASN A 605 14.11 -18.88 17.03
N ALA A 606 13.08 -19.61 16.62
CA ALA A 606 11.91 -19.03 15.96
C ALA A 606 11.11 -18.11 16.91
N VAL A 607 11.00 -18.44 18.21
CA VAL A 607 10.42 -17.54 19.22
C VAL A 607 11.23 -16.25 19.33
N ILE A 608 12.56 -16.35 19.45
CA ILE A 608 13.43 -15.16 19.54
C ILE A 608 13.34 -14.31 18.26
N HIS A 609 13.36 -14.93 17.08
CA HIS A 609 13.26 -14.19 15.82
C HIS A 609 11.91 -13.47 15.68
N LEU A 610 10.81 -14.06 16.14
CA LEU A 610 9.49 -13.45 16.09
C LEU A 610 9.33 -12.21 17.01
N LEU A 611 10.21 -12.01 17.99
CA LEU A 611 10.02 -11.06 19.08
C LEU A 611 10.43 -9.57 18.91
N ASN A 612 11.21 -9.05 17.96
CA ASN A 612 12.05 -9.65 16.92
C ASN A 612 11.49 -9.35 15.50
N MET A 613 10.17 -9.33 15.31
CA MET A 613 9.52 -8.91 14.06
C MET A 613 8.29 -8.03 14.30
N ASP A 614 8.46 -6.71 14.20
CA ASP A 614 7.46 -5.72 14.64
C ASP A 614 6.22 -5.62 13.75
N PHE A 615 6.26 -6.20 12.55
CA PHE A 615 5.14 -6.23 11.60
C PHE A 615 4.37 -7.56 11.56
N VAL A 616 4.72 -8.57 12.38
CA VAL A 616 4.07 -9.89 12.36
C VAL A 616 3.01 -9.96 13.48
N HIS A 617 1.75 -10.11 13.08
CA HIS A 617 0.59 -10.19 14.00
C HIS A 617 -0.48 -11.14 13.46
N GLY A 618 -1.09 -11.93 14.35
CA GLY A 618 -2.15 -12.90 14.03
C GLY A 618 -1.70 -14.10 13.19
N GLN A 619 -0.39 -14.32 13.05
CA GLN A 619 0.17 -15.33 12.15
C GLN A 619 0.45 -16.66 12.85
N ILE A 620 0.43 -17.75 12.07
CA ILE A 620 0.88 -19.08 12.48
C ILE A 620 2.15 -19.41 11.69
N ILE A 621 3.30 -19.33 12.33
CA ILE A 621 4.60 -19.62 11.71
C ILE A 621 4.90 -21.10 11.85
N ARG A 622 5.03 -21.81 10.73
CA ARG A 622 5.39 -23.23 10.71
C ARG A 622 6.91 -23.36 10.87
N VAL A 623 7.33 -24.28 11.75
CA VAL A 623 8.74 -24.61 11.98
C VAL A 623 8.88 -26.12 11.83
N ASP A 624 8.86 -26.57 10.58
CA ASP A 624 8.52 -27.95 10.20
C ASP A 624 9.53 -28.61 9.25
N GLY A 625 10.62 -27.92 8.90
CA GLY A 625 11.65 -28.43 8.00
C GLY A 625 11.14 -28.78 6.59
N GLY A 626 10.00 -28.24 6.17
CA GLY A 626 9.36 -28.53 4.90
C GLY A 626 8.30 -29.64 4.92
N GLU A 627 7.92 -30.16 6.10
CA GLU A 627 6.85 -31.17 6.26
C GLU A 627 5.56 -30.77 5.53
N GLN A 628 5.19 -29.49 5.54
CA GLN A 628 3.98 -28.97 4.88
C GLN A 628 4.27 -28.11 3.64
N ALA A 629 5.33 -28.44 2.89
CA ALA A 629 5.62 -27.84 1.59
C ALA A 629 4.59 -28.29 0.54
N PHE A 630 3.52 -27.52 0.37
CA PHE A 630 2.55 -27.76 -0.70
C PHE A 630 3.21 -27.57 -2.07
N SER A 631 3.31 -28.64 -2.86
CA SER A 631 3.44 -28.52 -4.32
C SER A 631 2.14 -27.92 -4.86
N SER A 632 2.24 -26.75 -5.48
CA SER A 632 1.14 -26.00 -6.11
C SER A 632 0.41 -26.80 -7.19
#